data_AF-A0A3N0DWQ1-F1
#
_entry.id   AF-A0A3N0DWQ1-F1
#
_cell.length_a   1.000
_cell.length_b   1.000
_cell.length_c   1.000
_cell.angle_alpha   90.00
_cell.angle_beta   90.00
_cell.angle_gamma   90.00
#
_symmetry.space_group_name_H-M   'P 1'
#
loop_
_entity.id
_entity.type
_entity.pdbx_description
1 polymer ?
#
loop_
_entity_poly.entity_id
_entity_poly.type
_entity_poly.pdbx_seq_one_letter_code
_entity_poly.pdbx_strand_id
1 'polypeptide(L)'
;RITRTDPVVAQRQVGLAQGLERRGAAREALGRGSISTEHAAVIVQADRNLPRQVTAVQRDRVEADLLAKAETLSPTALRRAARRALEAVENDVAAVDAHENELVVSEEDRARAKTRLTMHDNGDGTVTGHFTVPSAQGSLLKKIIETITAPRRGRLGASQAQVGEREARTDFDRARGEALVELIEHLPTDHLHPRSAATLVVTVSEEILRGALKAVGLDTGEILSAGEVRRLACNAHLIPAVLGGKSLPLDLGRGSRLFTEAQRIALGLRHSTCAADGCDRPFAWCELHHLHSWALGGRTDLANAVPLCHFHHQRIHDHRYRHTRAPDGSIRFRLVT
;
A
#
# COMPACT_ATOMS: atom_id res chain seq x y z
N ARG A 1 14.65 39.55 -8.53
CA ARG A 1 13.39 38.94 -8.03
C ARG A 1 13.69 37.48 -7.73
N ILE A 2 13.79 37.08 -6.46
CA ILE A 2 13.94 35.65 -6.10
C ILE A 2 12.53 35.08 -6.10
N THR A 3 12.16 34.36 -7.15
CA THR A 3 10.92 33.59 -7.19
C THR A 3 10.97 32.54 -6.07
N ARG A 4 10.10 32.68 -5.05
CA ARG A 4 9.89 31.64 -4.04
C ARG A 4 9.12 30.50 -4.71
N THR A 5 9.86 29.53 -5.22
CA THR A 5 9.33 28.33 -5.88
C THR A 5 9.62 27.12 -4.99
N ASP A 6 8.73 26.12 -5.03
CA ASP A 6 8.93 24.85 -4.35
C ASP A 6 10.30 24.22 -4.73
N PRO A 7 11.08 23.71 -3.76
CA PRO A 7 12.42 23.16 -4.03
C PRO A 7 12.44 22.06 -5.11
N VAL A 8 11.41 21.21 -5.17
CA VAL A 8 11.30 20.13 -6.17
C VAL A 8 11.07 20.72 -7.56
N VAL A 9 10.22 21.74 -7.64
CA VAL A 9 9.96 22.46 -8.90
C VAL A 9 11.21 23.19 -9.37
N ALA A 10 11.92 23.88 -8.47
CA ALA A 10 13.16 24.58 -8.77
C ALA A 10 14.25 23.60 -9.26
N GLN A 11 14.42 22.46 -8.59
CA GLN A 11 15.39 21.44 -8.98
C GLN A 11 15.07 20.86 -10.37
N ARG A 12 13.79 20.60 -10.67
CA ARG A 12 13.36 20.15 -12.01
C ARG A 12 13.66 21.18 -13.09
N GLN A 13 13.41 22.46 -12.82
CA GLN A 13 13.68 23.56 -13.77
C GLN A 13 15.17 23.72 -14.04
N VAL A 14 16.01 23.71 -13.00
CA VAL A 14 17.47 23.76 -13.14
C VAL A 14 17.98 22.53 -13.92
N GLY A 15 17.49 21.34 -13.57
CA GLY A 15 17.86 20.11 -14.27
C GLY A 15 17.47 20.12 -15.75
N LEU A 16 16.35 20.75 -16.11
CA LEU A 16 15.96 20.96 -17.51
C LEU A 16 16.90 21.95 -18.21
N ALA A 17 17.16 23.10 -17.61
CA ALA A 17 18.03 24.14 -18.17
C ALA A 17 19.44 23.59 -18.47
N GLN A 18 20.05 22.88 -17.51
CA GLN A 18 21.36 22.23 -17.68
C GLN A 18 21.34 21.13 -18.74
N GLY A 19 20.19 20.48 -18.98
CA GLY A 19 20.05 19.52 -20.06
C GLY A 19 20.02 20.19 -21.43
N LEU A 20 19.31 21.32 -21.53
CA LEU A 20 19.17 22.11 -22.75
C LEU A 20 20.48 22.79 -23.18
N GLU A 21 21.42 23.01 -22.27
CA GLU A 21 22.78 23.48 -22.63
C GLU A 21 23.49 22.52 -23.59
N ARG A 22 23.21 21.21 -23.50
CA ARG A 22 23.79 20.18 -24.37
C ARG A 22 22.95 19.86 -25.61
N ARG A 23 21.69 20.35 -25.66
CA ARG A 23 20.69 20.05 -26.69
C ARG A 23 20.20 21.36 -27.31
N GLY A 24 21.03 21.88 -28.22
CA GLY A 24 20.90 23.23 -28.77
C GLY A 24 19.61 23.42 -29.58
N ALA A 25 19.23 22.43 -30.39
CA ALA A 25 18.03 22.52 -31.22
C ALA A 25 16.75 22.51 -30.37
N ALA A 26 16.69 21.68 -29.32
CA ALA A 26 15.58 21.66 -28.38
C ALA A 26 15.48 22.96 -27.57
N ARG A 27 16.62 23.55 -27.18
CA ARG A 27 16.68 24.85 -26.50
C ARG A 27 16.10 25.95 -27.39
N GLU A 28 16.48 25.98 -28.66
CA GLU A 28 15.97 26.96 -29.61
C GLU A 28 14.48 26.78 -29.90
N ALA A 29 14.03 25.53 -30.11
CA ALA A 29 12.62 25.23 -30.34
C ALA A 29 11.75 25.66 -29.15
N LEU A 30 12.21 25.43 -27.92
CA LEU A 30 11.55 25.93 -26.72
C LEU A 30 11.54 27.46 -26.66
N GLY A 31 12.67 28.10 -27.00
CA GLY A 31 12.80 29.56 -27.02
C GLY A 31 11.87 30.24 -28.04
N ARG A 32 11.61 29.58 -29.17
CA ARG A 32 10.64 30.04 -30.19
C ARG A 32 9.18 29.68 -29.86
N GLY A 33 8.94 28.89 -28.81
CA GLY A 33 7.60 28.42 -28.43
C GLY A 33 7.05 27.31 -29.33
N SER A 34 7.89 26.70 -30.18
CA SER A 34 7.48 25.59 -31.07
C SER A 34 7.24 24.29 -30.30
N ILE A 35 7.83 24.16 -29.11
CA ILE A 35 7.60 23.05 -28.19
C ILE A 35 7.35 23.56 -26.77
N SER A 36 6.61 22.79 -25.97
CA SER A 36 6.42 23.11 -24.55
C SER A 36 7.61 22.69 -23.68
N THR A 37 7.68 23.21 -22.45
CA THR A 37 8.69 22.79 -21.45
C THR A 37 8.64 21.29 -21.15
N GLU A 38 7.47 20.66 -21.30
CA GLU A 38 7.28 19.22 -21.11
C GLU A 38 7.84 18.40 -22.26
N HIS A 39 7.68 18.88 -23.51
CA HIS A 39 8.35 18.27 -24.67
C HIS A 39 9.86 18.36 -24.55
N ALA A 40 10.38 19.55 -24.21
CA ALA A 40 11.81 19.77 -23.99
C ALA A 40 12.37 18.83 -22.89
N ALA A 41 11.62 18.61 -21.80
CA ALA A 41 12.01 17.67 -20.76
C ALA A 41 12.04 16.22 -21.23
N VAL A 42 11.14 15.81 -22.13
CA VAL A 42 11.17 14.47 -22.73
C VAL A 42 12.42 14.29 -23.60
N ILE A 43 12.75 15.27 -24.44
CA ILE A 43 13.93 15.23 -25.32
C ILE A 43 15.23 15.15 -24.50
N VAL A 44 15.37 16.01 -23.48
CA VAL A 44 16.54 15.99 -22.57
C VAL A 44 16.65 14.66 -21.84
N GLN A 45 15.53 14.07 -21.41
CA GLN A 45 15.56 12.78 -20.74
C GLN A 45 15.93 11.64 -21.70
N ALA A 46 15.46 11.69 -22.94
CA ALA A 46 15.82 10.73 -23.98
C ALA A 46 17.33 10.76 -24.25
N ASP A 47 17.94 11.95 -24.40
CA ASP A 47 19.40 12.08 -24.56
C ASP A 47 20.17 11.48 -23.38
N ARG A 48 19.72 11.70 -22.14
CA ARG A 48 20.33 11.10 -20.94
C ARG A 48 20.24 9.58 -20.90
N ASN A 49 19.19 9.03 -21.50
CA ASN A 49 18.93 7.60 -21.52
C ASN A 49 19.72 6.88 -22.62
N LEU A 50 20.21 7.58 -23.65
CA LEU A 50 20.96 6.97 -24.75
C LEU A 50 22.26 6.28 -24.25
N PRO A 51 22.62 5.12 -24.82
CA PRO A 51 23.84 4.40 -24.47
C PRO A 51 25.10 5.27 -24.58
N ARG A 52 26.13 4.94 -23.77
CA ARG A 52 27.38 5.71 -23.73
C ARG A 52 28.15 5.68 -25.05
N GLN A 53 27.93 4.65 -25.86
CA GLN A 53 28.58 4.47 -27.17
C GLN A 53 28.01 5.40 -28.25
N VAL A 54 26.83 6.00 -28.03
CA VAL A 54 26.21 6.91 -28.99
C VAL A 54 26.99 8.23 -29.06
N THR A 55 27.54 8.51 -30.24
CA THR A 55 28.39 9.69 -30.52
C THR A 55 27.60 11.00 -30.47
N ALA A 56 28.29 12.14 -30.38
CA ALA A 56 27.66 13.47 -30.41
C ALA A 56 26.79 13.69 -31.67
N VAL A 57 27.33 13.34 -32.85
CA VAL A 57 26.60 13.46 -34.13
C VAL A 57 25.35 12.58 -34.15
N GLN A 58 25.41 11.39 -33.58
CA GLN A 58 24.24 10.51 -33.46
C GLN A 58 23.21 11.09 -32.47
N ARG A 59 23.64 11.63 -31.33
CA ARG A 59 22.74 12.31 -30.38
C ARG A 59 21.99 13.48 -31.03
N ASP A 60 22.66 14.24 -31.90
CA ASP A 60 22.03 15.35 -32.63
C ASP A 60 20.97 14.84 -33.64
N ARG A 61 21.18 13.66 -34.25
CA ARG A 61 20.17 13.01 -35.11
C ARG A 61 18.95 12.55 -34.30
N VAL A 62 19.18 11.95 -33.12
CA VAL A 62 18.10 11.57 -32.20
C VAL A 62 17.31 12.80 -31.75
N GLU A 63 18.00 13.88 -31.41
CA GLU A 63 17.37 15.15 -31.04
C GLU A 63 16.48 15.69 -32.17
N ALA A 64 16.97 15.69 -33.42
CA ALA A 64 16.21 16.14 -34.58
C ALA A 64 14.96 15.28 -34.84
N ASP A 65 15.07 13.95 -34.74
CA ASP A 65 13.93 13.03 -34.88
C ASP A 65 12.86 13.28 -33.80
N LEU A 66 13.27 13.42 -32.54
CA LEU A 66 12.35 13.69 -31.45
C LEU A 66 11.68 15.07 -31.56
N LEU A 67 12.39 16.07 -32.10
CA LEU A 67 11.82 17.40 -32.37
C LEU A 67 10.75 17.33 -33.46
N ALA A 68 11.01 16.63 -34.56
CA ALA A 68 10.03 16.43 -35.62
C ALA A 68 8.77 15.72 -35.08
N LYS A 69 8.95 14.70 -34.23
CA LYS A 69 7.83 14.03 -33.55
C LYS A 69 7.08 14.96 -32.58
N ALA A 70 7.77 15.88 -31.91
CA ALA A 70 7.17 16.81 -30.95
C ALA A 70 6.20 17.83 -31.60
N GLU A 71 6.28 18.06 -32.91
CA GLU A 71 5.35 18.94 -33.63
C GLU A 71 3.93 18.37 -33.69
N THR A 72 3.79 17.04 -33.62
CA THR A 72 2.50 16.34 -33.80
C THR A 72 2.07 15.52 -32.59
N LEU A 73 3.01 15.12 -31.73
CA LEU A 73 2.74 14.29 -30.56
C LEU A 73 2.60 15.14 -29.30
N SER A 74 1.62 14.81 -28.46
CA SER A 74 1.56 15.33 -27.08
C SER A 74 2.78 14.90 -26.26
N PRO A 75 3.12 15.56 -25.13
CA PRO A 75 4.26 15.18 -24.29
C PRO A 75 4.18 13.73 -23.79
N THR A 76 2.96 13.22 -23.55
CA THR A 76 2.73 11.84 -23.12
C THR A 76 2.99 10.85 -24.25
N ALA A 77 2.55 11.15 -25.47
CA ALA A 77 2.81 10.32 -26.64
C ALA A 77 4.29 10.36 -27.04
N LEU A 78 4.92 11.54 -27.00
CA LEU A 78 6.35 11.70 -27.27
C LEU A 78 7.19 10.91 -26.26
N ARG A 79 6.82 10.90 -24.98
CA ARG A 79 7.54 10.10 -23.96
C ARG A 79 7.53 8.61 -24.26
N ARG A 80 6.43 8.09 -24.84
CA ARG A 80 6.35 6.70 -25.28
C ARG A 80 7.26 6.46 -26.49
N ALA A 81 7.20 7.33 -27.50
CA ALA A 81 8.07 7.25 -28.67
C ALA A 81 9.56 7.37 -28.32
N ALA A 82 9.91 8.20 -27.34
CA ALA A 82 11.27 8.46 -26.89
C ALA A 82 11.96 7.24 -26.23
N ARG A 83 11.22 6.20 -25.83
CA ARG A 83 11.81 4.94 -25.35
C ARG A 83 12.54 4.19 -26.46
N ARG A 84 12.14 4.42 -27.71
CA ARG A 84 12.77 3.88 -28.92
C ARG A 84 13.62 4.93 -29.65
N ALA A 85 14.07 5.98 -28.95
CA ALA A 85 14.87 7.05 -29.54
C ALA A 85 16.17 6.57 -30.21
N LEU A 86 16.70 5.41 -29.81
CA LEU A 86 17.89 4.79 -30.41
C LEU A 86 17.68 4.39 -31.89
N GLU A 87 16.44 4.14 -32.33
CA GLU A 87 16.10 3.79 -33.72
C GLU A 87 16.54 4.85 -34.75
N ALA A 88 16.68 6.10 -34.34
CA ALA A 88 17.11 7.17 -35.24
C ALA A 88 18.57 6.99 -35.71
N VAL A 89 19.37 6.15 -35.03
CA VAL A 89 20.81 5.99 -35.26
C VAL A 89 21.32 4.56 -35.21
N GLU A 90 20.51 3.61 -34.77
CA GLU A 90 20.78 2.18 -34.74
C GLU A 90 19.80 1.44 -35.65
N ASN A 91 20.33 0.59 -36.53
CA ASN A 91 19.53 -0.18 -37.49
C ASN A 91 19.28 -1.62 -37.01
N ASP A 92 20.05 -2.13 -36.05
CA ASP A 92 19.79 -3.42 -35.44
C ASP A 92 18.58 -3.35 -34.50
N VAL A 93 17.47 -3.93 -34.96
CA VAL A 93 16.21 -4.01 -34.21
C VAL A 93 16.41 -4.69 -32.86
N ALA A 94 17.27 -5.72 -32.76
CA ALA A 94 17.51 -6.42 -31.51
C ALA A 94 18.23 -5.53 -30.49
N ALA A 95 19.18 -4.70 -30.94
CA ALA A 95 19.88 -3.74 -30.09
C ALA A 95 18.93 -2.63 -29.58
N VAL A 96 18.04 -2.13 -30.45
CA VAL A 96 17.00 -1.17 -30.07
C VAL A 96 16.05 -1.77 -29.02
N ASP A 97 15.54 -2.97 -29.27
CA ASP A 97 14.58 -3.64 -28.38
C ASP A 97 15.21 -3.93 -27.01
N ALA A 98 16.47 -4.37 -26.98
CA ALA A 98 17.22 -4.58 -25.74
C ALA A 98 17.36 -3.27 -24.94
N HIS A 99 17.70 -2.17 -25.62
CA HIS A 99 17.80 -0.85 -24.98
C HIS A 99 16.45 -0.36 -24.42
N GLU A 100 15.37 -0.47 -25.20
CA GLU A 100 14.03 -0.13 -24.73
C GLU A 100 13.67 -0.95 -23.47
N ASN A 101 13.94 -2.26 -23.49
CA ASN A 101 13.68 -3.14 -22.36
C ASN A 101 14.48 -2.72 -21.11
N GLU A 102 15.77 -2.38 -21.24
CA GLU A 102 16.57 -1.87 -20.12
C GLU A 102 15.99 -0.60 -19.50
N LEU A 103 15.47 0.32 -20.34
CA LEU A 103 14.80 1.52 -19.85
C LEU A 103 13.52 1.17 -19.08
N VAL A 104 12.71 0.25 -19.60
CA VAL A 104 11.47 -0.20 -18.95
C VAL A 104 11.78 -0.88 -17.61
N VAL A 105 12.74 -1.80 -17.55
CA VAL A 105 13.18 -2.45 -16.30
C VAL A 105 13.63 -1.40 -15.27
N SER A 106 14.43 -0.42 -15.69
CA SER A 106 14.87 0.66 -14.80
C SER A 106 13.71 1.54 -14.32
N GLU A 107 12.68 1.76 -15.15
CA GLU A 107 11.45 2.44 -14.74
C GLU A 107 10.66 1.61 -13.71
N GLU A 108 10.54 0.29 -13.92
CA GLU A 108 9.86 -0.64 -13.01
C GLU A 108 10.53 -0.70 -11.64
N ASP A 109 11.86 -0.79 -11.59
CA ASP A 109 12.62 -0.78 -10.34
C ASP A 109 12.40 0.50 -9.54
N ARG A 110 12.43 1.66 -10.22
CA ARG A 110 12.12 2.96 -9.58
C ARG A 110 10.67 3.03 -9.12
N ALA A 111 9.73 2.44 -9.86
CA ALA A 111 8.32 2.41 -9.49
C ALA A 111 8.11 1.54 -8.24
N ARG A 112 8.75 0.36 -8.19
CA ARG A 112 8.77 -0.52 -7.00
C ARG A 112 9.34 0.20 -5.79
N ALA A 113 10.49 0.86 -5.94
CA ALA A 113 11.14 1.61 -4.85
C ALA A 113 10.30 2.78 -4.32
N LYS A 114 9.40 3.36 -5.13
CA LYS A 114 8.48 4.44 -4.73
C LYS A 114 7.13 3.96 -4.20
N THR A 115 6.91 2.64 -4.18
CA THR A 115 5.64 2.06 -3.77
C THR A 115 5.38 2.38 -2.30
N ARG A 116 4.22 2.96 -2.00
CA ARG A 116 3.84 3.36 -0.64
C ARG A 116 2.33 3.36 -0.49
N LEU A 117 1.87 3.12 0.74
CA LEU A 117 0.48 3.26 1.16
C LEU A 117 0.49 4.06 2.47
N THR A 118 -0.30 5.11 2.54
CA THR A 118 -0.51 5.93 3.74
C THR A 118 -2.00 6.03 4.00
N MET A 119 -2.42 5.85 5.24
CA MET A 119 -3.83 5.91 5.65
C MET A 119 -3.97 6.77 6.90
N HIS A 120 -5.08 7.48 7.02
CA HIS A 120 -5.42 8.34 8.14
C HIS A 120 -6.88 8.15 8.51
N ASP A 121 -7.15 7.90 9.80
CA ASP A 121 -8.49 7.90 10.37
C ASP A 121 -8.99 9.35 10.50
N ASN A 122 -10.17 9.63 9.93
CA ASN A 122 -10.76 10.95 9.92
C ASN A 122 -11.57 11.27 11.19
N GLY A 123 -11.83 10.29 12.06
CA GLY A 123 -12.58 10.44 13.31
C GLY A 123 -14.10 10.52 13.14
N ASP A 124 -14.62 10.34 11.92
CA ASP A 124 -16.05 10.35 11.58
C ASP A 124 -16.55 8.97 11.10
N GLY A 125 -15.76 7.92 11.34
CA GLY A 125 -16.03 6.57 10.84
C GLY A 125 -15.53 6.32 9.42
N THR A 126 -14.77 7.25 8.84
CA THR A 126 -14.11 7.07 7.54
C THR A 126 -12.58 7.09 7.65
N VAL A 127 -11.92 6.38 6.73
CA VAL A 127 -10.45 6.37 6.61
C VAL A 127 -10.07 6.88 5.22
N THR A 128 -9.14 7.83 5.16
CA THR A 128 -8.58 8.33 3.89
C THR A 128 -7.20 7.73 3.63
N GLY A 129 -7.07 7.09 2.47
CA GLY A 129 -5.83 6.47 2.01
C GLY A 129 -5.26 7.12 0.75
N HIS A 130 -3.94 7.22 0.68
CA HIS A 130 -3.21 7.54 -0.55
C HIS A 130 -2.21 6.43 -0.83
N PHE A 131 -2.13 5.99 -2.09
CA PHE A 131 -1.15 5.00 -2.50
C PHE A 131 -0.39 5.43 -3.75
N THR A 132 0.82 4.90 -3.88
CA THR A 132 1.60 4.91 -5.11
C THR A 132 2.01 3.48 -5.35
N VAL A 133 1.70 2.95 -6.54
CA VAL A 133 2.03 1.59 -6.98
C VAL A 133 2.59 1.64 -8.39
N PRO A 134 3.29 0.60 -8.87
CA PRO A 134 3.70 0.56 -10.25
C PRO A 134 2.48 0.56 -11.19
N SER A 135 2.67 1.12 -12.38
CA SER A 135 1.58 1.42 -13.33
C SER A 135 0.80 0.18 -13.75
N ALA A 136 1.45 -0.98 -13.85
CA ALA A 136 0.82 -2.26 -14.14
C ALA A 136 -0.22 -2.63 -13.07
N GLN A 137 0.16 -2.58 -11.78
CA GLN A 137 -0.75 -2.89 -10.66
C GLN A 137 -1.87 -1.85 -10.53
N GLY A 138 -1.56 -0.56 -10.74
CA GLY A 138 -2.58 0.49 -10.79
C GLY A 138 -3.61 0.27 -11.91
N SER A 139 -3.15 -0.19 -13.08
CA SER A 139 -4.04 -0.52 -14.20
C SER A 139 -4.90 -1.76 -13.91
N LEU A 140 -4.32 -2.77 -13.24
CA LEU A 140 -5.06 -3.95 -12.79
C LEU A 140 -6.16 -3.58 -11.79
N LEU A 141 -5.83 -2.80 -10.76
CA LEU A 141 -6.80 -2.31 -9.78
C LEU A 141 -7.92 -1.51 -10.45
N LYS A 142 -7.55 -0.58 -11.34
CA LYS A 142 -8.53 0.19 -12.12
C LYS A 142 -9.48 -0.73 -12.90
N LYS A 143 -8.94 -1.74 -13.59
CA LYS A 143 -9.75 -2.70 -14.36
C LYS A 143 -10.69 -3.52 -13.48
N ILE A 144 -10.23 -3.94 -12.29
CA ILE A 144 -11.07 -4.67 -11.32
C ILE A 144 -12.24 -3.78 -10.86
N ILE A 145 -11.95 -2.56 -10.42
CA ILE A 145 -12.97 -1.59 -9.97
C ILE A 145 -13.95 -1.28 -11.11
N GLU A 146 -13.46 -1.04 -12.32
CA GLU A 146 -14.30 -0.82 -13.50
C GLU A 146 -15.17 -2.03 -13.83
N THR A 147 -14.71 -3.25 -13.58
CA THR A 147 -15.50 -4.47 -13.79
C THR A 147 -16.63 -4.61 -12.77
N ILE A 148 -16.38 -4.27 -11.50
CA ILE A 148 -17.40 -4.27 -10.43
C ILE A 148 -18.44 -3.17 -10.69
N THR A 149 -17.97 -1.97 -11.06
CA THR A 149 -18.83 -0.79 -11.31
C THR A 149 -19.49 -0.77 -12.68
N ALA A 150 -19.10 -1.65 -13.59
CA ALA A 150 -19.70 -1.73 -14.92
C ALA A 150 -21.22 -1.92 -14.76
N PRO A 151 -22.06 -1.04 -15.35
CA PRO A 151 -23.49 -1.20 -15.28
C PRO A 151 -23.83 -2.54 -15.93
N ARG A 152 -24.22 -3.51 -15.11
CA ARG A 152 -24.66 -4.82 -15.58
C ARG A 152 -25.91 -4.55 -16.41
N ARG A 153 -25.76 -4.38 -17.74
CA ARG A 153 -26.89 -4.50 -18.68
C ARG A 153 -27.56 -5.80 -18.30
N GLY A 154 -28.83 -5.70 -17.93
CA GLY A 154 -29.55 -6.73 -17.19
C GLY A 154 -29.26 -8.12 -17.72
N ARG A 155 -29.15 -9.07 -16.79
CA ARG A 155 -29.42 -10.49 -17.10
C ARG A 155 -30.58 -10.52 -18.11
N LEU A 156 -30.33 -11.11 -19.28
CA LEU A 156 -31.34 -11.38 -20.30
C LEU A 156 -32.60 -11.94 -19.60
N GLY A 157 -33.64 -11.10 -19.43
CA GLY A 157 -34.88 -11.49 -18.75
C GLY A 157 -35.42 -10.57 -17.63
N ALA A 158 -34.70 -9.52 -17.19
CA ALA A 158 -35.31 -8.54 -16.27
C ALA A 158 -36.24 -7.58 -17.06
N SER A 159 -37.54 -7.62 -16.77
CA SER A 159 -38.54 -6.80 -17.45
C SER A 159 -38.28 -5.30 -17.21
N GLN A 160 -38.56 -4.48 -18.22
CA GLN A 160 -38.48 -3.01 -18.19
C GLN A 160 -39.42 -2.34 -17.16
N ALA A 161 -40.10 -3.10 -16.29
CA ALA A 161 -41.20 -2.62 -15.47
C ALA A 161 -40.80 -2.08 -14.07
N GLN A 162 -39.51 -1.90 -13.78
CA GLN A 162 -39.06 -1.27 -12.53
C GLN A 162 -38.00 -0.18 -12.74
N VAL A 163 -37.95 0.42 -13.93
CA VAL A 163 -37.16 1.64 -14.13
C VAL A 163 -38.01 2.81 -13.61
N GLY A 164 -38.08 2.91 -12.29
CA GLY A 164 -38.66 4.07 -11.62
C GLY A 164 -37.89 5.33 -12.01
N GLU A 165 -38.65 6.36 -12.33
CA GLU A 165 -38.19 7.70 -12.68
C GLU A 165 -37.30 8.29 -11.58
N ARG A 166 -35.99 8.11 -11.72
CA ARG A 166 -34.93 8.99 -11.25
C ARG A 166 -33.65 8.45 -11.88
N GLU A 167 -33.23 9.03 -13.00
CA GLU A 167 -31.82 9.05 -13.36
C GLU A 167 -31.07 9.80 -12.25
N ALA A 168 -30.82 9.12 -11.13
CA ALA A 168 -29.81 9.53 -10.19
C ALA A 168 -28.51 9.45 -10.98
N ARG A 169 -28.03 10.60 -11.46
CA ARG A 169 -26.76 10.77 -12.15
C ARG A 169 -25.74 9.91 -11.41
N THR A 170 -25.30 8.80 -12.01
CA THR A 170 -24.49 7.81 -11.32
C THR A 170 -23.24 8.51 -10.81
N ASP A 171 -23.13 8.63 -9.49
CA ASP A 171 -21.92 9.12 -8.86
C ASP A 171 -20.87 8.02 -9.02
N PHE A 172 -20.11 8.09 -10.11
CA PHE A 172 -19.10 7.11 -10.44
C PHE A 172 -17.99 7.06 -9.38
N ASP A 173 -17.74 8.14 -8.66
CA ASP A 173 -16.71 8.15 -7.62
C ASP A 173 -17.21 7.42 -6.37
N ARG A 174 -18.48 7.65 -5.99
CA ARG A 174 -19.14 6.83 -4.95
C ARG A 174 -19.20 5.35 -5.33
N ALA A 175 -19.57 5.03 -6.57
CA ALA A 175 -19.65 3.65 -7.05
C ALA A 175 -18.28 2.96 -7.06
N ARG A 176 -17.21 3.68 -7.46
CA ARG A 176 -15.83 3.17 -7.37
C ARG A 176 -15.39 2.95 -5.91
N GLY A 177 -15.81 3.83 -5.01
CA GLY A 177 -15.61 3.66 -3.57
C GLY A 177 -16.27 2.40 -3.03
N GLU A 178 -17.54 2.18 -3.35
CA GLU A 178 -18.27 0.94 -2.98
C GLU A 178 -17.62 -0.31 -3.57
N ALA A 179 -17.16 -0.25 -4.82
CA ALA A 179 -16.44 -1.36 -5.45
C ALA A 179 -15.08 -1.65 -4.79
N LEU A 180 -14.39 -0.63 -4.27
CA LEU A 180 -13.17 -0.83 -3.49
C LEU A 180 -13.48 -1.48 -2.14
N VAL A 181 -14.56 -1.09 -1.48
CA VAL A 181 -15.04 -1.75 -0.25
C VAL A 181 -15.36 -3.21 -0.52
N GLU A 182 -16.13 -3.51 -1.58
CA GLU A 182 -16.44 -4.87 -2.00
C GLU A 182 -15.16 -5.68 -2.27
N LEU A 183 -14.17 -5.09 -2.97
CA LEU A 183 -12.89 -5.75 -3.21
C LEU A 183 -12.16 -6.09 -1.92
N ILE A 184 -12.08 -5.16 -0.96
CA ILE A 184 -11.42 -5.37 0.34
C ILE A 184 -12.11 -6.48 1.14
N GLU A 185 -13.44 -6.48 1.13
CA GLU A 185 -14.28 -7.49 1.81
C GLU A 185 -14.28 -8.87 1.15
N HIS A 186 -13.59 -9.06 0.03
CA HIS A 186 -13.49 -10.35 -0.64
C HIS A 186 -12.04 -10.72 -0.97
N LEU A 187 -11.06 -10.05 -0.35
CA LEU A 187 -9.66 -10.42 -0.50
C LEU A 187 -9.45 -11.83 0.06
N PRO A 188 -8.89 -12.78 -0.72
CA PRO A 188 -8.57 -14.11 -0.20
C PRO A 188 -7.47 -13.98 0.86
N THR A 189 -7.82 -14.30 2.11
CA THR A 189 -6.92 -14.18 3.26
C THR A 189 -6.21 -15.50 3.61
N ASP A 190 -6.60 -16.60 2.99
CA ASP A 190 -6.11 -17.97 3.20
C ASP A 190 -4.63 -18.18 2.80
N HIS A 191 -4.09 -17.30 1.94
CA HIS A 191 -2.69 -17.29 1.54
C HIS A 191 -1.85 -16.22 2.23
N LEU A 192 -2.44 -15.41 3.12
CA LEU A 192 -1.67 -14.44 3.90
C LEU A 192 -0.81 -15.17 4.93
N HIS A 193 0.42 -14.71 5.12
CA HIS A 193 1.39 -15.38 5.99
C HIS A 193 0.77 -15.61 7.39
N PRO A 194 0.87 -16.80 8.00
CA PRO A 194 0.17 -17.18 9.24
C PRO A 194 0.55 -16.39 10.50
N ARG A 195 1.35 -15.32 10.40
CA ARG A 195 1.67 -14.41 11.50
C ARG A 195 0.67 -13.26 11.66
N SER A 196 -0.18 -13.03 10.67
CA SER A 196 -1.31 -12.12 10.72
C SER A 196 -2.23 -12.47 9.54
N ALA A 197 -3.04 -13.53 9.68
CA ALA A 197 -4.24 -13.57 8.86
C ALA A 197 -4.99 -12.25 9.15
N ALA A 198 -5.42 -11.55 8.11
CA ALA A 198 -6.13 -10.28 8.22
C ALA A 198 -7.49 -10.52 8.88
N THR A 199 -7.47 -10.72 10.20
CA THR A 199 -8.62 -11.03 11.02
C THR A 199 -8.84 -9.84 11.92
N LEU A 200 -9.92 -9.11 11.68
CA LEU A 200 -10.40 -8.12 12.63
C LEU A 200 -11.02 -8.89 13.80
N VAL A 201 -10.49 -8.66 15.00
CA VAL A 201 -11.01 -9.30 16.22
C VAL A 201 -12.08 -8.41 16.79
N VAL A 202 -13.28 -8.97 16.95
CA VAL A 202 -14.45 -8.22 17.41
C VAL A 202 -14.91 -8.74 18.75
N THR A 203 -15.02 -7.83 19.73
CA THR A 203 -15.52 -8.18 21.06
C THR A 203 -17.02 -7.98 21.13
N VAL A 204 -17.78 -9.07 21.04
CA VAL A 204 -19.25 -9.07 21.12
C VAL A 204 -19.75 -10.03 22.19
N SER A 205 -20.80 -9.65 22.92
CA SER A 205 -21.55 -10.61 23.74
C SER A 205 -22.45 -11.47 22.84
N GLU A 206 -22.75 -12.70 23.27
CA GLU A 206 -23.67 -13.60 22.56
C GLU A 206 -25.05 -12.95 22.30
N GLU A 207 -25.54 -12.15 23.25
CA GLU A 207 -26.81 -11.42 23.15
C GLU A 207 -26.81 -10.37 22.01
N ILE A 208 -25.67 -9.71 21.75
CA ILE A 208 -25.52 -8.74 20.66
C ILE A 208 -25.49 -9.45 19.30
N LEU A 209 -24.83 -10.61 19.20
CA LEU A 209 -24.85 -11.43 17.99
C LEU A 209 -26.26 -11.97 17.68
N ARG A 210 -27.04 -12.31 18.71
CA ARG A 210 -28.39 -12.86 18.59
C ARG A 210 -29.50 -11.84 18.36
N GLY A 211 -29.24 -10.54 18.42
CA GLY A 211 -30.23 -9.53 18.03
C GLY A 211 -30.21 -8.19 18.76
N ALA A 212 -29.28 -7.93 19.69
CA ALA A 212 -29.24 -6.62 20.36
C ALA A 212 -28.68 -5.49 19.47
N LEU A 213 -29.04 -4.25 19.79
CA LEU A 213 -28.78 -3.02 19.03
C LEU A 213 -27.50 -2.26 19.45
N LYS A 214 -26.65 -2.84 20.30
CA LYS A 214 -25.50 -2.13 20.88
C LYS A 214 -24.30 -2.09 19.92
N ALA A 215 -23.59 -0.97 19.85
CA ALA A 215 -22.35 -0.82 19.10
C ALA A 215 -21.19 -1.65 19.69
N VAL A 216 -20.20 -1.96 18.87
CA VAL A 216 -19.17 -2.97 19.08
C VAL A 216 -17.79 -2.43 18.72
N GLY A 217 -16.79 -2.63 19.58
CA GLY A 217 -15.41 -2.21 19.31
C GLY A 217 -14.57 -3.28 18.61
N LEU A 218 -13.70 -2.84 17.69
CA LEU A 218 -12.67 -3.63 17.02
C LEU A 218 -11.32 -3.51 17.75
N ASP A 219 -10.41 -4.45 17.53
CA ASP A 219 -9.01 -4.40 17.99
C ASP A 219 -8.20 -3.26 17.33
N THR A 220 -8.68 -2.72 16.22
CA THR A 220 -8.16 -1.51 15.55
C THR A 220 -8.58 -0.20 16.24
N GLY A 221 -9.52 -0.24 17.19
CA GLY A 221 -10.05 0.93 17.89
C GLY A 221 -11.32 1.53 17.28
N GLU A 222 -11.77 1.04 16.12
CA GLU A 222 -13.02 1.46 15.48
C GLU A 222 -14.25 0.92 16.24
N ILE A 223 -15.37 1.65 16.15
CA ILE A 223 -16.67 1.25 16.72
C ILE A 223 -17.66 1.03 15.58
N LEU A 224 -18.17 -0.20 15.44
CA LEU A 224 -19.15 -0.58 14.43
C LEU A 224 -20.53 -0.86 15.04
N SER A 225 -21.59 -0.73 14.23
CA SER A 225 -22.92 -1.19 14.63
C SER A 225 -22.99 -2.72 14.68
N ALA A 226 -23.88 -3.28 15.49
CA ALA A 226 -24.12 -4.73 15.50
C ALA A 226 -24.56 -5.28 14.13
N GLY A 227 -25.19 -4.44 13.29
CA GLY A 227 -25.55 -4.78 11.91
C GLY A 227 -24.33 -4.98 11.02
N GLU A 228 -23.39 -4.04 11.03
CA GLU A 228 -22.16 -4.12 10.25
C GLU A 228 -21.26 -5.27 10.72
N VAL A 229 -21.19 -5.52 12.03
CA VAL A 229 -20.47 -6.69 12.56
C VAL A 229 -21.07 -7.99 12.04
N ARG A 230 -22.40 -8.14 12.02
CA ARG A 230 -23.05 -9.34 11.46
C ARG A 230 -22.77 -9.48 9.96
N ARG A 231 -22.81 -8.38 9.21
CA ARG A 231 -22.52 -8.36 7.76
C ARG A 231 -21.09 -8.84 7.47
N LEU A 232 -20.10 -8.30 8.18
CA LEU A 232 -18.70 -8.68 8.04
C LEU A 232 -18.41 -10.12 8.53
N ALA A 233 -19.11 -10.57 9.58
CA ALA A 233 -19.00 -11.94 10.09
C ALA A 233 -19.54 -12.98 9.07
N CYS A 234 -20.64 -12.68 8.38
CA CYS A 234 -21.17 -13.53 7.30
C CYS A 234 -20.19 -13.69 6.13
N ASN A 235 -19.33 -12.69 5.89
CA ASN A 235 -18.31 -12.72 4.84
C ASN A 235 -16.99 -13.37 5.32
N ALA A 236 -16.93 -13.95 6.53
CA ALA A 236 -15.76 -14.64 7.12
C ALA A 236 -14.52 -13.77 7.41
N HIS A 237 -14.68 -12.44 7.54
CA HIS A 237 -13.56 -11.52 7.82
C HIS A 237 -13.36 -11.22 9.32
N LEU A 238 -14.24 -11.73 10.19
CA LEU A 238 -14.20 -11.52 11.63
C LEU A 238 -14.11 -12.86 12.38
N ILE A 239 -13.25 -12.94 13.41
CA ILE A 239 -13.35 -14.00 14.44
C ILE A 239 -14.11 -13.42 15.64
N PRO A 240 -15.33 -13.89 15.92
CA PRO A 240 -16.07 -13.43 17.09
C PRO A 240 -15.46 -14.02 18.36
N ALA A 241 -14.99 -13.15 19.26
CA ALA A 241 -14.68 -13.55 20.63
C ALA A 241 -16.00 -13.58 21.42
N VAL A 242 -16.74 -14.70 21.33
CA VAL A 242 -18.05 -14.84 21.97
C VAL A 242 -17.88 -15.04 23.47
N LEU A 243 -18.28 -14.03 24.26
CA LEU A 243 -18.47 -14.20 25.70
C LEU A 243 -19.69 -15.08 25.95
N GLY A 244 -19.49 -16.28 26.52
CA GLY A 244 -20.54 -17.26 26.84
C GLY A 244 -20.48 -18.61 26.09
N GLY A 245 -19.60 -18.74 25.10
CA GLY A 245 -19.37 -20.01 24.39
C GLY A 245 -18.56 -21.05 25.19
N LYS A 246 -18.31 -22.24 24.61
CA LYS A 246 -17.43 -23.26 25.21
C LYS A 246 -16.06 -22.65 25.50
N SER A 247 -15.62 -22.73 26.76
CA SER A 247 -14.33 -22.20 27.19
C SER A 247 -13.19 -22.91 26.46
N LEU A 248 -12.27 -22.14 25.87
CA LEU A 248 -10.99 -22.65 25.37
C LEU A 248 -9.93 -22.53 26.47
N PRO A 249 -9.04 -23.52 26.63
CA PRO A 249 -7.96 -23.44 27.61
C PRO A 249 -6.96 -22.36 27.17
N LEU A 250 -6.89 -21.27 27.95
CA LEU A 250 -5.96 -20.16 27.72
C LEU A 250 -4.64 -20.32 28.50
N ASP A 251 -4.62 -21.26 29.44
CA ASP A 251 -3.45 -21.63 30.22
C ASP A 251 -3.11 -23.10 29.92
N LEU A 252 -2.09 -23.30 29.08
CA LEU A 252 -1.69 -24.62 28.58
C LEU A 252 -0.56 -25.24 29.41
N GLY A 253 -0.05 -24.50 30.39
CA GLY A 253 1.05 -24.94 31.25
C GLY A 253 2.26 -25.31 30.42
N ARG A 254 2.70 -26.57 30.55
CA ARG A 254 3.85 -27.13 29.84
C ARG A 254 3.49 -28.02 28.63
N GLY A 255 2.20 -28.13 28.29
CA GLY A 255 1.70 -29.03 27.25
C GLY A 255 1.99 -28.59 25.81
N SER A 256 2.23 -27.29 25.58
CA SER A 256 2.63 -26.74 24.28
C SER A 256 3.62 -25.61 24.47
N ARG A 257 4.70 -25.62 23.68
CA ARG A 257 5.67 -24.51 23.65
C ARG A 257 5.11 -23.27 22.97
N LEU A 258 4.27 -23.44 21.95
CA LEU A 258 3.76 -22.34 21.14
C LEU A 258 2.41 -21.88 21.69
N PHE A 259 2.24 -20.55 21.76
CA PHE A 259 0.95 -19.94 22.04
C PHE A 259 -0.04 -20.27 20.93
N THR A 260 -1.28 -20.53 21.32
CA THR A 260 -2.38 -20.83 20.40
C THR A 260 -3.06 -19.56 19.89
N GLU A 261 -3.86 -19.70 18.82
CA GLU A 261 -4.65 -18.59 18.28
C GLU A 261 -5.62 -18.01 19.32
N ALA A 262 -6.22 -18.85 20.17
CA ALA A 262 -7.09 -18.41 21.27
C ALA A 262 -6.35 -17.50 22.28
N GLN A 263 -5.09 -17.81 22.60
CA GLN A 263 -4.25 -16.99 23.46
C GLN A 263 -3.82 -15.68 22.77
N ARG A 264 -3.58 -15.71 21.46
CA ARG A 264 -3.31 -14.51 20.65
C ARG A 264 -4.50 -13.57 20.63
N ILE A 265 -5.71 -14.08 20.36
CA ILE A 265 -6.95 -13.30 20.42
C ILE A 265 -7.12 -12.68 21.81
N ALA A 266 -6.97 -13.48 22.88
CA ALA A 266 -7.12 -12.98 24.24
C ALA A 266 -6.10 -11.89 24.63
N LEU A 267 -4.89 -11.91 24.06
CA LEU A 267 -3.91 -10.83 24.23
C LEU A 267 -4.21 -9.61 23.37
N GLY A 268 -4.72 -9.79 22.16
CA GLY A 268 -5.14 -8.68 21.29
C GLY A 268 -6.25 -7.84 21.92
N LEU A 269 -7.12 -8.46 22.73
CA LEU A 269 -8.11 -7.73 23.54
C LEU A 269 -7.52 -6.84 24.64
N ARG A 270 -6.27 -7.08 25.03
CA ARG A 270 -5.57 -6.31 26.09
C ARG A 270 -4.53 -5.35 25.52
N HIS A 271 -4.07 -5.58 24.30
CA HIS A 271 -2.97 -4.86 23.67
C HIS A 271 -3.34 -4.52 22.23
N SER A 272 -3.51 -3.23 21.93
CA SER A 272 -3.66 -2.73 20.55
C SER A 272 -2.30 -2.55 19.85
N THR A 273 -1.21 -2.41 20.62
CA THR A 273 0.16 -2.26 20.12
C THR A 273 1.15 -3.17 20.84
N CYS A 274 2.41 -3.15 20.40
CA CYS A 274 3.55 -3.73 21.08
C CYS A 274 3.60 -3.30 22.55
N ALA A 275 3.77 -4.25 23.48
CA ALA A 275 3.76 -3.96 24.91
C ALA A 275 4.99 -3.20 25.41
N ALA A 276 6.00 -2.97 24.57
CA ALA A 276 7.14 -2.14 24.93
C ALA A 276 6.70 -0.69 25.19
N ASP A 277 7.15 -0.11 26.30
CA ASP A 277 6.77 1.24 26.73
C ASP A 277 7.06 2.27 25.61
N GLY A 278 6.03 3.04 25.24
CA GLY A 278 6.09 4.04 24.16
C GLY A 278 6.11 3.48 22.73
N CYS A 279 5.90 2.19 22.50
CA CYS A 279 5.86 1.61 21.15
C CYS A 279 4.44 1.63 20.56
N ASP A 280 4.33 2.16 19.34
CA ASP A 280 3.09 2.32 18.58
C ASP A 280 2.87 1.22 17.52
N ARG A 281 3.81 0.27 17.39
CA ARG A 281 3.70 -0.79 16.39
C ARG A 281 2.46 -1.65 16.67
N PRO A 282 1.59 -1.91 15.68
CA PRO A 282 0.35 -2.64 15.90
C PRO A 282 0.56 -4.04 16.49
N PHE A 283 -0.37 -4.51 17.32
CA PHE A 283 -0.35 -5.86 17.90
C PHE A 283 -0.24 -6.96 16.84
N ALA A 284 -0.86 -6.76 15.66
CA ALA A 284 -0.76 -7.66 14.53
C ALA A 284 0.69 -7.90 14.04
N TRP A 285 1.62 -7.00 14.34
CA TRP A 285 3.04 -7.12 13.98
C TRP A 285 3.88 -7.75 15.10
N CYS A 286 3.24 -8.18 16.18
CA CYS A 286 3.90 -8.68 17.37
C CYS A 286 3.97 -10.21 17.40
N GLU A 287 5.09 -10.68 17.95
CA GLU A 287 5.31 -12.07 18.34
C GLU A 287 5.01 -12.20 19.84
N LEU A 288 4.37 -13.30 20.23
CA LEU A 288 4.07 -13.59 21.63
C LEU A 288 5.31 -14.19 22.29
N HIS A 289 5.80 -13.48 23.30
CA HIS A 289 7.01 -13.82 24.03
C HIS A 289 6.68 -14.36 25.42
N HIS A 290 7.45 -15.36 25.88
CA HIS A 290 7.38 -15.86 27.26
C HIS A 290 8.27 -15.02 28.18
N LEU A 291 7.67 -14.23 29.09
CA LEU A 291 8.42 -13.40 30.06
C LEU A 291 9.37 -14.23 30.92
N HIS A 292 8.86 -15.33 31.49
CA HIS A 292 9.69 -16.41 31.97
C HIS A 292 9.90 -17.38 30.82
N SER A 293 11.12 -17.39 30.28
CA SER A 293 11.49 -18.20 29.11
C SER A 293 11.04 -19.66 29.25
N TRP A 294 10.40 -20.20 28.20
CA TRP A 294 9.99 -21.60 28.15
C TRP A 294 11.14 -22.57 28.42
N ALA A 295 12.33 -22.28 27.88
CA ALA A 295 13.52 -23.12 28.08
C ALA A 295 13.95 -23.18 29.56
N LEU A 296 13.60 -22.17 30.35
CA LEU A 296 13.94 -22.06 31.77
C LEU A 296 12.80 -22.50 32.71
N GLY A 297 11.74 -23.11 32.17
CA GLY A 297 10.58 -23.54 32.97
C GLY A 297 9.33 -22.70 32.78
N GLY A 298 9.37 -21.69 31.91
CA GLY A 298 8.21 -20.91 31.47
C GLY A 298 7.01 -21.76 31.07
N ARG A 299 5.82 -21.26 31.38
CA ARG A 299 4.53 -21.84 31.01
C ARG A 299 3.89 -21.05 29.86
N THR A 300 3.15 -21.72 28.99
CA THR A 300 2.40 -21.13 27.87
C THR A 300 1.02 -20.77 28.38
N ASP A 301 1.03 -19.81 29.29
CA ASP A 301 -0.13 -19.27 30.00
C ASP A 301 -0.23 -17.78 29.69
N LEU A 302 -1.43 -17.23 29.69
CA LEU A 302 -1.63 -15.82 29.32
C LEU A 302 -0.88 -14.85 30.23
N ALA A 303 -0.76 -15.19 31.52
CA ALA A 303 -0.01 -14.38 32.48
C ALA A 303 1.50 -14.30 32.17
N ASN A 304 2.04 -15.27 31.43
CA ASN A 304 3.44 -15.32 31.05
C ASN A 304 3.68 -14.81 29.61
N ALA A 305 2.62 -14.46 28.89
CA ALA A 305 2.68 -14.02 27.51
C ALA A 305 2.76 -12.49 27.41
N VAL A 306 3.60 -11.99 26.49
CA VAL A 306 3.66 -10.56 26.17
C VAL A 306 3.85 -10.34 24.66
N PRO A 307 3.07 -9.46 24.02
CA PRO A 307 3.26 -9.16 22.60
C PRO A 307 4.40 -8.16 22.38
N LEU A 308 5.39 -8.53 21.57
CA LEU A 308 6.50 -7.65 21.20
C LEU A 308 6.70 -7.63 19.68
N CYS A 309 6.87 -6.45 19.10
CA CYS A 309 7.26 -6.32 17.69
C CYS A 309 8.64 -6.94 17.46
N HIS A 310 8.98 -7.30 16.22
CA HIS A 310 10.27 -7.92 15.88
C HIS A 310 11.49 -7.26 16.56
N PHE A 311 11.54 -5.93 16.55
CA PHE A 311 12.62 -5.16 17.17
C PHE A 311 12.70 -5.34 18.70
N HIS A 312 11.57 -5.24 19.40
CA HIS A 312 11.53 -5.42 20.86
C HIS A 312 11.63 -6.89 21.28
N HIS A 313 11.17 -7.81 20.43
CA HIS A 313 11.33 -9.24 20.63
C HIS A 313 12.81 -9.66 20.50
N GLN A 314 13.59 -9.02 19.63
CA GLN A 314 15.05 -9.20 19.65
C GLN A 314 15.69 -8.57 20.89
N ARG A 315 15.28 -7.34 21.24
CA ARG A 315 15.84 -6.61 22.38
C ARG A 315 15.64 -7.34 23.71
N ILE A 316 14.53 -8.05 23.91
CA ILE A 316 14.30 -8.78 25.17
C ILE A 316 15.24 -9.98 25.35
N HIS A 317 15.83 -10.47 24.26
CA HIS A 317 16.87 -11.49 24.30
C HIS A 317 18.29 -10.93 24.36
N ASP A 318 18.48 -9.61 24.19
CA ASP A 318 19.80 -8.97 24.22
C ASP A 318 20.27 -8.76 25.67
N HIS A 319 21.38 -9.42 26.04
CA HIS A 319 21.96 -9.36 27.39
C HIS A 319 22.34 -7.95 27.85
N ARG A 320 22.51 -7.00 26.92
CA ARG A 320 22.79 -5.60 27.26
C ARG A 320 21.57 -4.90 27.84
N TYR A 321 20.37 -5.47 27.74
CA TYR A 321 19.14 -4.87 28.23
C TYR A 321 18.52 -5.73 29.34
N ARG A 322 18.12 -5.07 30.42
CA ARG A 322 17.17 -5.62 31.38
C ARG A 322 15.77 -5.12 31.06
N HIS A 323 14.78 -5.95 31.34
CA HIS A 323 13.38 -5.58 31.17
C HIS A 323 12.62 -5.73 32.48
N THR A 324 11.62 -4.87 32.69
CA THR A 324 10.70 -4.94 33.82
C THR A 324 9.28 -4.73 33.31
N ARG A 325 8.33 -5.52 33.83
CA ARG A 325 6.91 -5.33 33.55
C ARG A 325 6.31 -4.32 34.53
N ALA A 326 5.69 -3.28 34.01
CA ALA A 326 4.97 -2.29 34.80
C ALA A 326 3.55 -2.79 35.16
N PRO A 327 2.86 -2.16 36.13
CA PRO A 327 1.52 -2.56 36.57
C PRO A 327 0.46 -2.53 35.46
N ASP A 328 0.61 -1.62 34.49
CA ASP A 328 -0.24 -1.50 33.30
C ASP A 328 0.03 -2.59 32.24
N GLY A 329 1.01 -3.46 32.48
CA GLY A 329 1.40 -4.54 31.59
C GLY A 329 2.46 -4.16 30.56
N SER A 330 2.90 -2.90 30.50
CA SER A 330 3.96 -2.45 29.60
C SER A 330 5.34 -2.98 30.01
N ILE A 331 6.24 -3.16 29.04
CA ILE A 331 7.60 -3.64 29.22
C ILE A 331 8.58 -2.48 29.04
N ARG A 332 9.26 -2.12 30.12
CA ARG A 332 10.35 -1.13 30.07
C ARG A 332 11.68 -1.82 29.89
N PHE A 333 12.44 -1.37 28.90
CA PHE A 333 13.82 -1.80 28.67
C PHE A 333 14.79 -0.78 29.28
N ARG A 334 15.82 -1.26 29.97
CA ARG A 334 16.93 -0.44 30.48
C ARG A 334 18.25 -1.06 30.05
N LEU A 335 19.15 -0.23 29.54
CA LEU A 335 20.51 -0.66 29.23
C LEU A 335 21.24 -0.96 30.54
N VAL A 336 21.84 -2.14 30.62
CA VAL A 336 22.77 -2.49 31.70
C VAL A 336 24.08 -1.80 31.37
N THR A 337 24.39 -0.77 32.15
CA THR A 337 25.71 -0.11 32.14
C THR A 337 26.65 -0.85 33.06
#